data_AF-A0A2E7BWG3-F1
#
_entry.id   AF-A0A2E7BWG3-F1
#
_cell.length_a   1.000
_cell.length_b   1.000
_cell.length_c   1.000
_cell.angle_alpha   90.00
_cell.angle_beta   90.00
_cell.angle_gamma   90.00
#
_symmetry.space_group_name_H-M   'P 1'
#
loop_
_entity.id
_entity.type
_entity.pdbx_description
1 polymer ?
#
loop_
_entity_poly.entity_id
_entity_poly.type
_entity_poly.pdbx_seq_one_letter_code
_entity_poly.pdbx_strand_id
1 'polypeptide(L)' 'MDPMAEKAIFQVINDLRTERSLAVIIASHSLTVVPAIATHVVFMDRDDQVVLAGEREEVLADPRFQLRYGAVFAGGAPP' A
#
# COMPACT_ATOMS: atom_id res chain seq x y z
N MET A 1 2.53 15.88 -1.57
CA MET A 1 3.98 15.60 -1.73
C MET A 1 4.21 15.26 -3.19
N ASP A 2 5.37 15.58 -3.76
CA ASP A 2 5.72 15.11 -5.11
C ASP A 2 5.85 13.56 -5.08
N PRO A 3 5.12 12.81 -5.93
CA PRO A 3 5.19 11.35 -5.97
C PRO A 3 6.62 10.79 -6.12
N MET A 4 7.50 11.53 -6.80
CA MET A 4 8.90 11.12 -6.97
C MET A 4 9.69 11.25 -5.66
N ALA A 5 9.47 12.32 -4.90
CA ALA A 5 10.12 12.54 -3.61
C ALA A 5 9.64 11.54 -2.55
N GLU A 6 8.34 11.20 -2.57
CA GLU A 6 7.75 10.20 -1.67
C GLU A 6 8.39 8.81 -1.85
N LYS A 7 8.57 8.37 -3.11
CA LYS A 7 9.23 7.09 -3.40
C LYS A 7 10.67 7.02 -2.89
N ALA A 8 11.43 8.11 -3.05
CA ALA A 8 12.80 8.20 -2.57
C ALA A 8 12.88 8.07 -1.04
N ILE A 9 11.99 8.73 -0.31
CA ILE A 9 11.91 8.64 1.16
C ILE A 9 11.61 7.20 1.59
N PHE A 10 10.66 6.54 0.93
CA PHE A 10 10.33 5.15 1.28
C PHE A 10 11.45 4.16 1.00
N GLN A 11 12.26 4.39 -0.04
CA GLN A 11 13.45 3.58 -0.29
C GLN A 11 14.44 3.66 0.88
N VAL A 12 14.74 4.87 1.34
CA VAL A 12 15.61 5.08 2.51
C VAL A 12 15.05 4.39 3.76
N ILE A 13 13.74 4.49 3.98
CA ILE A 13 13.09 3.83 5.12
C ILE A 13 13.21 2.29 5.00
N ASN A 14 13.04 1.73 3.80
CA ASN A 14 13.16 0.29 3.59
C ASN A 14 14.59 -0.23 3.76
N ASP A 15 15.59 0.56 3.36
CA ASP A 15 17.00 0.22 3.57
C ASP A 15 17.31 0.19 5.07
N LEU A 16 16.90 1.23 5.81
CA LEU A 16 17.06 1.28 7.27
C LEU A 16 16.32 0.16 8.00
N ARG A 17 15.10 -0.17 7.55
CA ARG A 17 14.32 -1.29 8.06
C ARG A 17 15.12 -2.59 7.97
N THR A 18 15.73 -2.83 6.82
CA THR A 18 16.47 -4.06 6.52
C THR A 18 17.79 -4.12 7.30
N GLU A 19 18.56 -3.03 7.30
CA GLU A 19 19.85 -2.94 8.00
C GLU A 19 19.72 -3.07 9.51
N ARG A 20 18.64 -2.54 10.10
CA ARG A 20 18.49 -2.42 11.55
C ARG A 20 17.41 -3.34 12.14
N SER A 21 16.81 -4.21 11.32
CA SER A 21 15.73 -5.11 11.73
C SER A 21 14.58 -4.39 12.44
N LEU A 22 14.14 -3.26 11.89
CA LEU A 22 13.10 -2.43 12.50
C LEU A 22 11.71 -2.88 12.05
N ALA A 23 10.74 -2.79 12.96
CA ALA A 23 9.33 -2.77 12.58
C ALA A 23 8.98 -1.36 12.08
N VAL A 24 8.41 -1.26 10.89
CA VAL A 24 8.03 0.00 10.25
C VAL A 24 6.54 -0.03 9.91
N ILE A 25 5.81 0.97 10.40
CA ILE A 25 4.40 1.18 10.07
C ILE A 25 4.31 2.46 9.25
N ILE A 26 3.69 2.35 8.07
CA ILE A 26 3.51 3.47 7.15
C ILE A 26 2.01 3.59 6.88
N ALA A 27 1.46 4.78 7.12
CA ALA A 27 0.11 5.14 6.71
C ALA A 27 0.20 5.98 5.43
N SER A 28 -0.34 5.48 4.33
CA SER A 28 -0.39 6.19 3.05
C SER A 28 -1.81 6.20 2.49
N HIS A 29 -2.14 7.29 1.81
CA HIS A 29 -3.37 7.40 1.00
C HIS A 29 -3.13 6.96 -0.45
N SER A 30 -1.90 6.66 -0.82
CA SER A 30 -1.52 6.25 -2.18
C SER A 30 -1.34 4.74 -2.26
N LEU A 31 -2.31 4.07 -2.88
CA LEU A 31 -2.28 2.62 -3.07
C LEU A 31 -1.18 2.14 -4.01
N THR A 32 -0.65 3.00 -4.88
CA THR A 32 0.38 2.64 -5.88
C THR A 32 1.74 2.36 -5.25
N VAL A 33 1.99 2.89 -4.05
CA VAL A 33 3.29 2.77 -3.37
C VAL A 33 3.32 1.60 -2.40
N VAL A 34 2.17 1.24 -1.82
CA VAL A 34 2.02 0.15 -0.84
C VAL A 34 2.69 -1.16 -1.29
N PRO A 35 2.55 -1.63 -2.56
CA PRO A 35 3.07 -2.94 -2.91
C PRO A 35 4.59 -3.06 -2.92
N ALA A 36 5.30 -1.94 -3.04
CA ALA A 36 6.76 -1.93 -3.10
C ALA A 36 7.41 -1.99 -1.72
N ILE A 37 6.67 -1.68 -0.65
CA ILE A 37 7.25 -1.38 0.67
C ILE A 37 6.61 -2.17 1.83
N ALA A 38 5.34 -2.57 1.67
CA ALA A 38 4.59 -3.24 2.73
C ALA A 38 4.63 -4.75 2.54
N THR A 39 4.90 -5.47 3.63
CA THR A 39 4.73 -6.94 3.69
C THR A 39 3.33 -7.29 4.18
N HIS A 40 2.80 -6.51 5.13
CA HIS A 40 1.43 -6.61 5.63
C HIS A 40 0.70 -5.30 5.35
N VAL A 41 -0.57 -5.41 5.00
CA VAL A 41 -1.41 -4.26 4.66
C VAL A 41 -2.66 -4.28 5.50
N VAL A 42 -2.99 -3.13 6.09
CA VAL A 42 -4.32 -2.86 6.63
C VAL A 42 -4.94 -1.82 5.71
N PHE A 43 -5.90 -2.26 4.91
CA PHE A 43 -6.68 -1.40 4.02
C PHE A 43 -7.98 -1.00 4.70
N MET A 44 -8.31 0.29 4.62
CA MET A 44 -9.53 0.86 5.19
C MET A 44 -10.21 1.76 4.16
N ASP A 45 -11.48 1.51 3.89
CA ASP A 45 -12.34 2.41 3.13
C ASP A 45 -13.39 3.05 4.05
N ARG A 46 -13.48 4.38 4.01
CA ARG A 46 -14.44 5.15 4.81
C ARG A 46 -15.88 4.90 4.40
N ASP A 47 -16.12 4.65 3.12
CA ASP A 47 -17.47 4.61 2.57
C ASP A 47 -18.16 3.25 2.80
N ASP A 48 -17.38 2.16 2.82
CA ASP A 48 -17.91 0.79 2.87
C ASP A 48 -17.58 0.04 4.18
N GLN A 49 -16.97 0.73 5.15
CA GLN A 49 -16.47 0.13 6.41
C GLN A 49 -15.57 -1.11 6.16
N VAL A 50 -14.99 -1.22 4.96
CA VAL A 50 -14.17 -2.35 4.57
C VAL A 50 -12.83 -2.22 5.27
N VAL A 51 -12.53 -3.20 6.12
CA VAL A 51 -11.21 -3.38 6.71
C VAL A 51 -10.67 -4.72 6.21
N LEU A 52 -9.62 -4.67 5.39
CA LEU A 52 -8.85 -5.86 5.01
C LEU A 52 -7.51 -5.78 5.72
N ALA A 53 -7.11 -6.87 6.38
CA ALA A 53 -5.84 -6.93 7.09
C ALA A 53 -5.20 -8.30 6.84
N GLY A 54 -3.94 -8.32 6.40
CA GLY A 54 -3.24 -9.57 6.11
C GLY A 54 -1.95 -9.33 5.35
N GLU A 55 -1.41 -10.41 4.75
CA GLU A 55 -0.32 -10.28 3.82
C GLU A 55 -0.75 -9.43 2.62
N ARG A 56 0.18 -8.64 2.11
CA ARG A 56 -0.07 -7.74 0.98
C ARG A 56 -0.74 -8.48 -0.18
N GLU A 57 -0.23 -9.66 -0.53
CA GLU A 57 -0.70 -10.48 -1.64
C GLU A 57 -2.16 -10.91 -1.46
N GLU A 58 -2.55 -11.29 -0.24
CA GLU A 58 -3.93 -11.69 0.09
C GLU A 58 -4.88 -10.50 0.00
N VAL A 59 -4.47 -9.35 0.56
CA VAL A 59 -5.29 -8.12 0.55
C VAL A 59 -5.49 -7.61 -0.87
N LEU A 60 -4.44 -7.61 -1.71
CA LEU A 60 -4.51 -7.18 -3.11
C LEU A 60 -5.28 -8.18 -3.99
N ALA A 61 -5.37 -9.46 -3.59
CA ALA A 61 -6.13 -10.49 -4.28
C ALA A 61 -7.61 -10.53 -3.90
N ASP A 62 -8.03 -9.82 -2.84
CA ASP A 62 -9.42 -9.82 -2.39
C ASP A 62 -10.35 -9.27 -3.51
N PRO A 63 -11.41 -10.00 -3.89
CA PRO A 63 -12.31 -9.57 -4.97
C PRO A 63 -12.95 -8.19 -4.73
N ARG A 64 -13.23 -7.82 -3.48
CA ARG A 64 -13.80 -6.51 -3.12
C ARG A 64 -12.77 -5.40 -3.38
N PHE A 65 -11.51 -5.68 -3.04
CA PHE A 65 -10.40 -4.77 -3.32
C PHE A 65 -10.18 -4.63 -4.84
N GLN A 66 -10.12 -5.73 -5.58
CA GLN A 66 -9.88 -5.71 -7.02
C GLN A 66 -10.99 -5.01 -7.80
N LEU A 67 -12.25 -5.26 -7.47
CA LEU A 67 -13.38 -4.65 -8.17
C LEU A 67 -13.36 -3.12 -8.10
N ARG A 68 -12.95 -2.56 -6.96
CA ARG A 68 -12.99 -1.12 -6.69
C ARG A 68 -11.67 -0.42 -6.96
N TYR A 69 -10.54 -1.05 -6.63
CA TYR A 69 -9.21 -0.43 -6.67
C TYR A 69 -8.25 -1.13 -7.65
N GLY A 70 -8.64 -2.23 -8.28
CA GLY A 70 -7.80 -2.94 -9.25
C GLY A 70 -7.33 -2.06 -10.41
N ALA A 71 -8.17 -1.10 -10.84
CA ALA A 71 -7.81 -0.15 -11.90
C ALA A 71 -6.56 0.68 -11.54
N VAL A 72 -6.40 1.06 -10.26
CA VAL A 72 -5.26 1.85 -9.77
C VAL A 72 -3.93 1.12 -9.99
N PHE A 73 -3.94 -0.21 -9.90
CA PHE A 73 -2.77 -1.05 -10.14
C PHE A 73 -2.56 -1.36 -11.62
N ALA A 74 -3.61 -1.27 -12.43
CA ALA A 74 -3.54 -1.39 -13.88
C ALA A 74 -3.14 -0.08 -14.59
N GLY A 75 -2.90 1.02 -13.84
CA GLY A 75 -2.58 2.34 -14.38
C GLY A 75 -3.81 3.18 -14.78
N GLY A 76 -5.02 2.73 -14.44
CA GLY A 76 -6.27 3.48 -14.61
C GLY A 76 -6.64 4.25 -13.34
N ALA A 77 -7.14 5.47 -13.50
CA ALA A 77 -7.77 6.19 -12.39
C ALA A 77 -8.99 5.39 -11.87
N PRO A 78 -9.28 5.40 -10.56
CA PRO A 78 -10.46 4.74 -10.02
C PRO A 78 -11.74 5.37 -10.63
N PRO A 79 -12.83 4.60 -10.78
CA PRO A 79 -14.12 5.13 -11.24
C PRO A 79 -14.69 6.18 -10.28
#